data_AF-A0A2W5YJC1-F1
#
_entry.id   AF-A0A2W5YJC1-F1
#
_cell.length_a   1.000
_cell.length_b   1.000
_cell.length_c   1.000
_cell.angle_alpha   90.00
_cell.angle_beta   90.00
_cell.angle_gamma   90.00
#
_symmetry.space_group_name_H-M   'P 1'
#
loop_
_entity.id
_entity.type
_entity.pdbx_description
1 polymer ?
#
loop_
_entity_poly.entity_id
_entity_poly.type
_entity_poly.pdbx_seq_one_letter_code
_entity_poly.pdbx_strand_id
1 'polypeptide(L)'
;MPSVLTEAGRTSSRSRTSESKSPSHDAPGVLESLERHVLLDGFKIVIDLQKSRGSYLYNSVNDQRLIDLYGFFGSNPIGFNHPHFEQPEVKADLLRAAQIKIANSDVYSQSYADFVETFVRVAPALPLERYLFIEGGALAIENTLKAAMDWKV
;
A
#
# COMPACT_ATOMS: atom_id res chain seq x y z
N MET A 1 66.26 -28.61 -13.40
CA MET A 1 66.23 -28.09 -12.02
C MET A 1 65.46 -26.77 -12.03
N PRO A 2 64.57 -26.50 -11.06
CA PRO A 2 63.29 -27.17 -10.78
C PRO A 2 62.13 -26.13 -10.69
N SER A 3 60.85 -26.53 -10.80
CA SER A 3 59.92 -26.81 -9.67
C SER A 3 58.58 -27.21 -10.33
N VAL A 4 58.00 -28.42 -10.26
CA VAL A 4 57.58 -29.32 -9.17
C VAL A 4 56.42 -28.80 -8.32
N LEU A 5 55.21 -29.33 -8.63
CA LEU A 5 54.01 -29.53 -7.78
C LEU A 5 53.33 -28.23 -7.28
N THR A 6 52.00 -28.08 -7.25
CA THR A 6 51.07 -28.90 -6.45
C THR A 6 49.61 -28.48 -6.73
N GLU A 7 48.71 -29.48 -6.67
CA GLU A 7 47.26 -29.47 -6.32
C GLU A 7 46.27 -28.51 -7.03
N ALA A 8 45.31 -29.04 -7.79
CA ALA A 8 44.11 -29.81 -7.38
C ALA A 8 42.94 -28.93 -6.91
N GLY A 9 41.92 -28.89 -7.77
CA GLY A 9 40.52 -29.08 -7.42
C GLY A 9 39.93 -28.24 -6.29
N ARG A 10 39.29 -27.13 -6.66
CA ARG A 10 37.99 -26.77 -6.10
C ARG A 10 37.11 -26.19 -7.21
N THR A 11 36.39 -27.08 -7.90
CA THR A 11 35.12 -26.68 -8.52
C THR A 11 34.24 -26.18 -7.39
N SER A 12 34.17 -24.85 -7.23
CA SER A 12 33.19 -24.21 -6.37
C SER A 12 31.82 -24.60 -6.92
N SER A 13 31.22 -25.62 -6.32
CA SER A 13 29.79 -25.83 -6.40
C SER A 13 29.17 -24.60 -5.75
N ARG A 14 28.92 -23.56 -6.56
CA ARG A 14 27.94 -22.54 -6.21
C ARG A 14 26.65 -23.31 -5.95
N SER A 15 26.39 -23.52 -4.66
CA SER A 15 25.13 -23.96 -4.12
C SER A 15 24.04 -23.23 -4.89
N ARG A 16 23.19 -24.01 -5.56
CA ARG A 16 21.96 -23.49 -6.17
C ARG A 16 21.33 -22.60 -5.10
N THR A 17 21.17 -21.31 -5.41
CA THR A 17 20.21 -20.46 -4.71
C THR A 17 18.90 -21.23 -4.75
N SER A 18 18.53 -21.85 -3.63
CA SER A 18 17.20 -22.38 -3.46
C SER A 18 16.27 -21.22 -3.74
N GLU A 19 15.35 -21.40 -4.69
CA GLU A 19 14.20 -20.51 -4.82
C GLU A 19 13.55 -20.48 -3.43
N SER A 20 13.80 -19.40 -2.69
CA SER A 20 13.10 -19.13 -1.46
C SER A 20 11.65 -18.91 -1.88
N LYS A 21 10.83 -19.96 -1.84
CA LYS A 21 9.39 -19.79 -1.73
C LYS A 21 9.18 -18.76 -0.63
N SER A 22 8.55 -17.65 -0.97
CA SER A 22 8.07 -16.70 0.02
C SER A 22 7.36 -17.52 1.10
N PRO A 23 7.72 -17.36 2.39
CA PRO A 23 7.08 -18.13 3.44
C PRO A 23 5.58 -17.83 3.36
N SER A 24 4.79 -18.84 2.98
CA SER A 24 3.34 -18.75 3.10
C SER A 24 3.05 -18.87 4.59
N HIS A 25 3.00 -17.74 5.28
CA HIS A 25 2.57 -17.71 6.65
C HIS A 25 1.09 -18.09 6.70
N ASP A 26 0.73 -19.02 7.58
CA ASP A 26 -0.64 -19.11 8.07
C ASP A 26 -0.94 -17.84 8.89
N ALA A 27 -2.22 -17.56 9.15
CA ALA A 27 -2.60 -16.30 9.80
C ALA A 27 -1.93 -16.09 11.17
N PRO A 28 -1.78 -17.09 12.06
CA PRO A 28 -0.98 -16.94 13.28
C PRO A 28 0.49 -16.63 12.99
N GLY A 29 1.11 -17.28 12.01
CA GLY A 29 2.49 -17.03 11.61
C GLY A 29 2.73 -15.62 11.07
N VAL A 30 1.71 -14.95 10.52
CA VAL A 30 1.79 -13.53 10.13
C VAL A 30 2.03 -12.66 11.36
N LEU A 31 1.26 -12.85 12.44
CA LEU A 31 1.36 -12.05 13.66
C LEU A 31 2.72 -12.23 14.34
N GLU A 32 3.19 -13.47 14.45
CA GLU A 32 4.51 -13.78 15.00
C GLU A 32 5.63 -13.11 14.17
N SER A 33 5.51 -13.15 12.83
CA SER A 33 6.50 -12.55 11.95
C SER A 33 6.59 -11.03 12.11
N LEU A 34 5.44 -10.37 12.26
CA LEU A 34 5.37 -8.93 12.50
C LEU A 34 5.93 -8.54 13.86
N GLU A 35 5.59 -9.29 14.92
CA GLU A 35 6.02 -8.98 16.30
C GLU A 35 7.54 -8.98 16.47
N ARG A 36 8.28 -9.71 15.62
CA ARG A 36 9.76 -9.68 15.61
C ARG A 36 10.35 -8.32 15.24
N HIS A 37 9.60 -7.47 14.52
CA HIS A 37 10.13 -6.25 13.92
C HIS A 37 9.25 -5.01 14.14
N VAL A 38 8.00 -5.19 14.54
CA VAL A 38 7.00 -4.14 14.69
C VAL A 38 6.32 -4.31 16.06
N LEU A 39 6.13 -3.21 16.79
CA LEU A 39 5.30 -3.21 17.99
C LEU A 39 3.86 -3.58 17.61
N LEU A 40 3.39 -4.74 18.08
CA LEU A 40 2.08 -5.26 17.72
C LEU A 40 1.04 -4.91 18.80
N ASP A 41 0.67 -3.64 18.90
CA ASP A 41 -0.30 -3.10 19.87
C ASP A 41 -1.74 -3.00 19.36
N GLY A 42 -1.95 -3.19 18.05
CA GLY A 42 -3.26 -3.20 17.41
C GLY A 42 -4.08 -4.49 17.60
N PHE A 43 -5.20 -4.58 16.87
CA PHE A 43 -6.01 -5.80 16.84
C PHE A 43 -5.21 -6.99 16.30
N LYS A 44 -5.31 -8.16 16.96
CA LYS A 44 -4.70 -9.42 16.50
C LYS A 44 -5.56 -10.07 15.40
N ILE A 45 -5.83 -9.30 14.35
CA ILE A 45 -6.64 -9.69 13.20
C ILE A 45 -5.71 -9.79 11.99
N VAL A 46 -5.87 -10.85 11.21
CA VAL A 46 -5.25 -10.97 9.89
C VAL A 46 -6.37 -10.94 8.86
N ILE A 47 -6.42 -9.87 8.07
CA ILE A 47 -7.47 -9.68 7.07
C ILE A 47 -7.31 -10.64 5.90
N ASP A 48 -8.39 -11.34 5.55
CA ASP A 48 -8.50 -12.00 4.26
C ASP A 48 -8.99 -10.99 3.22
N LEU A 49 -8.05 -10.52 2.38
CA LEU A 49 -8.34 -9.52 1.35
C LEU A 49 -9.25 -10.04 0.24
N GLN A 50 -9.41 -11.36 0.07
CA GLN A 50 -10.30 -11.91 -0.96
C GLN A 50 -11.71 -12.14 -0.42
N LYS A 51 -11.82 -12.65 0.82
CA LYS A 51 -13.13 -12.96 1.44
C LYS A 51 -13.85 -11.76 2.03
N SER A 52 -13.12 -10.73 2.47
CA SER A 52 -13.74 -9.51 3.04
C SER A 52 -14.60 -8.81 1.98
N ARG A 53 -15.81 -8.37 2.33
CA ARG A 53 -16.74 -7.75 1.35
C ARG A 53 -17.76 -6.82 1.99
N GLY A 54 -17.99 -5.67 1.36
CA GLY A 54 -18.88 -4.63 1.87
C GLY A 54 -18.43 -4.15 3.25
N SER A 55 -19.35 -4.11 4.21
CA SER A 55 -19.07 -3.73 5.60
C SER A 55 -18.59 -4.90 6.47
N TYR A 56 -18.02 -5.95 5.87
CA TYR A 56 -17.57 -7.14 6.61
C TYR A 56 -16.11 -7.48 6.33
N LEU A 57 -15.34 -7.55 7.42
CA LEU A 57 -13.96 -8.02 7.43
C LEU A 57 -13.94 -9.51 7.78
N TYR A 58 -13.11 -10.29 7.09
CA TYR A 58 -12.87 -11.69 7.44
C TYR A 58 -11.50 -11.82 8.13
N ASN A 59 -11.50 -12.32 9.37
CA ASN A 59 -10.31 -12.58 10.15
C ASN A 59 -9.82 -14.02 9.92
N SER A 60 -8.69 -14.16 9.23
CA SER A 60 -8.07 -15.44 8.93
C SER A 60 -7.47 -16.15 10.16
N VAL A 61 -7.28 -15.46 11.30
CA VAL A 61 -6.71 -16.08 12.52
C VAL A 61 -7.63 -17.14 13.10
N ASN A 62 -8.94 -16.90 13.05
CA ASN A 62 -9.96 -17.75 13.66
C ASN A 62 -11.18 -17.99 12.76
N ASP A 63 -11.05 -17.71 11.46
CA ASP A 63 -12.08 -17.87 10.44
C ASP A 63 -13.41 -17.16 10.76
N GLN A 64 -13.33 -15.96 11.37
CA GLN A 64 -14.51 -15.19 11.76
C GLN A 64 -14.80 -14.04 10.78
N ARG A 65 -16.09 -13.88 10.48
CA ARG A 65 -16.61 -12.70 9.77
C ARG A 65 -17.07 -11.66 10.79
N LEU A 66 -16.50 -10.46 10.73
CA LEU A 66 -16.74 -9.34 11.63
C LEU A 66 -17.47 -8.23 10.89
N ILE A 67 -18.44 -7.58 11.54
CA ILE A 67 -19.04 -6.33 11.04
C ILE A 67 -18.03 -5.21 11.29
N ASP A 68 -17.63 -4.50 10.25
CA ASP A 68 -16.71 -3.38 10.34
C ASP A 68 -17.47 -2.08 10.67
N LEU A 69 -17.40 -1.68 11.95
CA LEU A 69 -17.84 -0.37 12.44
C LEU A 69 -16.65 0.55 12.73
N TYR A 70 -15.47 0.22 12.19
CA TYR A 70 -14.20 0.88 12.44
C TYR A 70 -13.69 1.62 11.20
N GLY A 71 -13.84 1.02 10.02
CA GLY A 71 -13.56 1.66 8.72
C GLY A 71 -12.13 2.18 8.59
N PHE A 72 -11.17 1.57 9.28
CA PHE A 72 -9.77 2.02 9.38
C PHE A 72 -9.66 3.50 9.77
N PHE A 73 -10.27 3.86 10.91
CA PHE A 73 -10.40 5.24 11.38
C PHE A 73 -11.12 6.16 10.38
N GLY A 74 -12.12 5.63 9.67
CA GLY A 74 -12.93 6.38 8.69
C GLY A 74 -12.28 6.57 7.31
N SER A 75 -11.16 5.90 7.02
CA SER A 75 -10.46 6.00 5.73
C SER A 75 -10.98 5.04 4.65
N ASN A 76 -11.89 4.11 4.98
CA ASN A 76 -12.49 3.16 4.03
C ASN A 76 -13.98 3.46 3.73
N PRO A 77 -14.29 4.42 2.85
CA PRO A 77 -15.67 4.91 2.67
C PRO A 77 -16.60 3.96 1.92
N ILE A 78 -16.07 3.03 1.11
CA ILE A 78 -16.85 2.16 0.20
C ILE A 78 -16.78 0.66 0.58
N GLY A 79 -16.14 0.35 1.71
CA GLY A 79 -16.02 -1.01 2.22
C GLY A 79 -15.06 -1.89 1.41
N PHE A 80 -15.01 -3.17 1.77
CA PHE A 80 -14.10 -4.14 1.17
C PHE A 80 -14.62 -4.66 -0.18
N ASN A 81 -13.71 -4.78 -1.16
CA ASN A 81 -13.95 -5.42 -2.46
C ASN A 81 -15.24 -4.96 -3.17
N HIS A 82 -15.40 -3.65 -3.31
CA HIS A 82 -16.53 -3.08 -4.04
C HIS A 82 -16.56 -3.60 -5.49
N PRO A 83 -17.71 -4.09 -6.03
CA PRO A 83 -17.78 -4.76 -7.33
C PRO A 83 -17.25 -3.95 -8.52
N HIS A 84 -17.23 -2.62 -8.42
CA HIS A 84 -16.64 -1.75 -9.45
C HIS A 84 -15.17 -2.09 -9.75
N PHE A 85 -14.39 -2.44 -8.73
CA PHE A 85 -12.98 -2.77 -8.91
C PHE A 85 -12.74 -4.17 -9.48
N GLU A 86 -13.78 -4.98 -9.66
CA GLU A 86 -13.66 -6.28 -10.32
C GLU A 86 -13.71 -6.17 -11.86
N GLN A 87 -14.11 -5.01 -12.38
CA GLN A 87 -14.17 -4.74 -13.81
C GLN A 87 -12.76 -4.79 -14.43
N PRO A 88 -12.53 -5.56 -15.53
CA PRO A 88 -11.20 -5.73 -16.12
C PRO A 88 -10.50 -4.41 -16.48
N GLU A 89 -11.25 -3.45 -17.00
CA GLU A 89 -10.78 -2.12 -17.37
C GLU A 89 -10.30 -1.32 -16.15
N VAL A 90 -11.03 -1.39 -15.03
CA VAL A 90 -10.66 -0.71 -13.78
C VAL A 90 -9.41 -1.36 -13.17
N LYS A 91 -9.32 -2.69 -13.19
CA LYS A 91 -8.12 -3.42 -12.75
C LYS A 91 -6.90 -3.05 -13.58
N ALA A 92 -7.05 -2.97 -14.90
CA ALA A 92 -5.96 -2.61 -15.80
C ALA A 92 -5.47 -1.16 -15.56
N ASP A 93 -6.40 -0.23 -15.30
CA ASP A 93 -6.06 1.15 -15.00
C ASP A 93 -5.34 1.30 -13.65
N LEU A 94 -5.87 0.67 -12.60
CA LEU A 94 -5.23 0.64 -11.27
C LEU A 94 -3.84 -0.01 -11.32
N LEU A 95 -3.68 -1.11 -12.05
CA LEU A 95 -2.37 -1.77 -12.20
C LEU A 95 -1.37 -0.84 -12.89
N ARG A 96 -1.78 -0.10 -13.92
CA ARG A 96 -0.93 0.87 -14.61
C ARG A 96 -0.46 1.97 -13.66
N ALA A 97 -1.36 2.52 -12.84
CA ALA A 97 -1.03 3.54 -11.86
C ALA A 97 -0.13 3.02 -10.72
N ALA A 98 -0.31 1.76 -10.30
CA ALA A 98 0.42 1.18 -9.17
C ALA A 98 1.88 0.78 -9.51
N GLN A 99 2.22 0.62 -10.79
CA GLN A 99 3.55 0.15 -11.21
C GLN A 99 4.67 1.17 -10.99
N ILE A 100 4.37 2.47 -11.02
CA ILE A 100 5.37 3.54 -10.93
C ILE A 100 4.84 4.65 -10.03
N LYS A 101 5.59 4.98 -8.97
CA LYS A 101 5.31 6.15 -8.13
C LYS A 101 5.88 7.41 -8.78
N ILE A 102 5.05 8.11 -9.55
CA ILE A 102 5.42 9.37 -10.22
C ILE A 102 5.46 10.51 -9.19
N ALA A 103 6.48 11.36 -9.28
CA ALA A 103 6.51 12.64 -8.57
C ALA A 103 5.58 13.64 -9.29
N ASN A 104 4.30 13.63 -8.95
CA ASN A 104 3.26 14.45 -9.60
C ASN A 104 3.48 15.98 -9.46
N SER A 105 4.42 16.40 -8.61
CA SER A 105 4.89 17.79 -8.51
C SER A 105 5.64 18.25 -9.74
N ASP A 106 6.36 17.34 -10.41
CA ASP A 106 7.32 17.65 -11.48
C ASP A 106 6.94 17.02 -12.81
N VAL A 107 6.26 15.86 -12.77
CA VAL A 107 5.88 15.09 -13.96
C VAL A 107 4.39 14.79 -13.93
N TYR A 108 3.68 15.17 -15.00
CA TYR A 108 2.22 15.06 -15.07
C TYR A 108 1.78 13.84 -15.88
N SER A 109 0.59 13.32 -15.57
CA SER A 109 -0.02 12.18 -16.25
C SER A 109 -1.50 12.41 -16.49
N GLN A 110 -2.09 11.68 -17.46
CA GLN A 110 -3.53 11.72 -17.71
C GLN A 110 -4.33 11.34 -16.46
N SER A 111 -3.93 10.27 -15.76
CA SER A 111 -4.59 9.82 -14.53
C SER A 111 -4.58 10.88 -13.42
N TYR A 112 -3.54 11.72 -13.34
CA TYR A 112 -3.52 12.82 -12.38
C TYR A 112 -4.52 13.92 -12.77
N ALA A 113 -4.62 14.28 -14.05
CA ALA A 113 -5.62 15.24 -14.53
C ALA A 113 -7.06 14.74 -14.29
N ASP A 114 -7.35 13.47 -14.65
CA ASP A 114 -8.67 12.85 -14.46
C ASP A 114 -9.09 12.82 -12.99
N PHE A 115 -8.14 12.56 -12.09
CA PHE A 115 -8.34 12.64 -10.64
C PHE A 115 -8.72 14.06 -10.20
N VAL A 116 -7.96 15.08 -10.59
CA VAL A 116 -8.21 16.48 -10.18
C VAL A 116 -9.58 16.95 -10.70
N GLU A 117 -9.90 16.69 -11.96
CA GLU A 117 -11.20 17.06 -12.53
C GLU A 117 -12.37 16.36 -11.83
N THR A 118 -12.21 15.08 -11.51
CA THR A 118 -13.22 14.32 -10.76
C THR A 118 -13.37 14.83 -9.33
N PHE A 119 -12.26 15.14 -8.65
CA PHE A 119 -12.26 15.69 -7.29
C PHE A 119 -13.03 17.02 -7.24
N VAL A 120 -12.73 17.95 -8.15
CA VAL A 120 -13.41 19.26 -8.23
C VAL A 120 -14.89 19.10 -8.55
N ARG A 121 -15.26 18.13 -9.40
CA ARG A 121 -16.67 17.85 -9.72
C ARG A 121 -17.46 17.27 -8.55
N VAL A 122 -16.87 16.35 -7.79
CA VAL A 122 -17.59 15.52 -6.80
C VAL A 122 -17.50 16.07 -5.38
N ALA A 123 -16.35 16.61 -5.00
CA ALA A 123 -16.08 17.09 -3.63
C ALA A 123 -15.39 18.48 -3.62
N PRO A 124 -15.97 19.50 -4.29
CA PRO A 124 -15.39 20.84 -4.27
C PRO A 124 -15.46 21.45 -2.87
N ALA A 125 -14.41 22.15 -2.47
CA ALA A 125 -14.36 22.89 -1.22
C ALA A 125 -14.75 24.36 -1.44
N LEU A 126 -15.97 24.64 -1.92
CA LEU A 126 -16.40 26.01 -2.25
C LEU A 126 -16.25 26.97 -1.05
N PRO A 127 -15.73 28.20 -1.25
CA PRO A 127 -15.39 28.85 -2.52
C PRO A 127 -13.92 28.64 -2.99
N LEU A 128 -13.21 27.62 -2.52
CA LEU A 128 -11.80 27.41 -2.83
C LEU A 128 -11.59 26.82 -4.23
N GLU A 129 -10.73 27.45 -5.02
CA GLU A 129 -10.45 27.09 -6.42
C GLU A 129 -9.02 26.52 -6.64
N ARG A 130 -8.15 26.60 -5.63
CA ARG A 130 -6.76 26.16 -5.71
C ARG A 130 -6.53 24.98 -4.78
N TYR A 131 -5.91 23.93 -5.29
CA TYR A 131 -5.73 22.66 -4.60
C TYR A 131 -4.25 22.31 -4.49
N LEU A 132 -3.87 21.76 -3.34
CA LEU A 132 -2.58 21.12 -3.09
C LEU A 132 -2.87 19.71 -2.56
N PHE A 133 -2.25 18.69 -3.16
CA PHE A 133 -2.37 17.30 -2.73
C PHE A 133 -1.07 16.85 -2.06
N ILE A 134 -1.19 16.12 -0.95
CA ILE A 134 -0.05 15.65 -0.16
C ILE A 134 -0.38 14.32 0.53
N GLU A 135 0.62 13.45 0.69
CA GLU A 135 0.47 12.17 1.39
C GLU A 135 0.44 12.40 2.91
N GLY A 136 -0.74 12.25 3.53
CA GLY A 136 -0.92 12.26 4.99
C GLY A 136 -1.65 13.49 5.54
N GLY A 137 -2.56 13.25 6.49
CA GLY A 137 -3.42 14.29 7.07
C GLY A 137 -2.67 15.35 7.87
N ALA A 138 -1.63 14.97 8.62
CA ALA A 138 -0.81 15.93 9.36
C ALA A 138 -0.12 16.93 8.43
N LEU A 139 0.49 16.46 7.33
CA LEU A 139 1.13 17.31 6.33
C LEU A 139 0.14 18.19 5.56
N ALA A 140 -1.11 17.75 5.40
CA ALA A 140 -2.17 18.59 4.85
C ALA A 140 -2.49 19.77 5.78
N ILE A 141 -2.59 19.53 7.09
CA ILE A 141 -2.77 20.60 8.09
C ILE A 141 -1.54 21.52 8.13
N GLU A 142 -0.32 20.98 8.14
CA GLU A 142 0.90 21.80 8.13
C GLU A 142 0.98 22.72 6.91
N ASN A 143 0.63 22.26 5.70
CA ASN A 143 0.62 23.13 4.53
C ASN A 143 -0.50 24.18 4.57
N THR A 144 -1.64 23.86 5.18
CA THR A 144 -2.69 24.85 5.46
C THR A 144 -2.14 25.95 6.37
N LEU A 145 -1.41 25.59 7.44
CA LEU A 145 -0.77 26.55 8.33
C LEU A 145 0.31 27.37 7.62
N LYS A 146 1.14 26.75 6.78
CA LYS A 146 2.15 27.45 5.98
C LYS A 146 1.51 28.50 5.07
N ALA A 147 0.43 28.16 4.36
CA ALA A 147 -0.29 29.10 3.53
C ALA A 147 -0.88 30.26 4.36
N ALA A 148 -1.44 29.98 5.54
CA ALA A 148 -1.99 31.01 6.42
C ALA A 148 -0.92 31.93 7.03
N MET A 149 0.26 31.39 7.35
CA MET A 149 1.40 32.16 7.84
C MET A 149 1.99 33.05 6.74
N ASP A 150 2.13 32.52 5.52
CA ASP A 150 2.61 33.27 4.35
C ASP A 150 1.64 34.38 3.92
N TRP A 151 0.33 34.14 4.02
CA TRP A 151 -0.70 35.12 3.65
C TRP A 151 -0.66 36.43 4.48
N LYS A 152 0.01 36.42 5.66
CA LYS A 152 0.09 37.57 6.56
C LYS A 152 1.22 38.56 6.26
N VAL A 153 1.78 38.57 5.05
CA VAL A 153 2.72 39.63 4.60
C VAL A 153 1.96 40.86 4.12
#